data_AF-A0A3S1KQJ1-F1
#
_entry.id   AF-A0A3S1KQJ1-F1
#
_cell.length_a   1.000
_cell.length_b   1.000
_cell.length_c   1.000
_cell.angle_alpha   90.00
_cell.angle_beta   90.00
_cell.angle_gamma   90.00
#
_symmetry.space_group_name_H-M   'P 1'
#
loop_
_entity.id
_entity.type
_entity.pdbx_description
1 polymer ?
#
loop_
_entity_poly.entity_id
_entity_poly.type
_entity_poly.pdbx_seq_one_letter_code
_entity_poly.pdbx_strand_id
1 'polypeptide(L)' 'MPMSESAYDAIFGSAWHVDGKDIKDRMTYSTSAASPSGVITPTFIGKWHFDTAGAAFYISTGLTDTDWKQVTA' A
#
# COMPACT_ATOMS: atom_id res chain seq x y z
N MET A 1 -32.55 -6.32 17.27
CA MET A 1 -32.00 -5.02 16.86
C MET A 1 -30.82 -5.29 15.94
N PRO A 2 -30.62 -4.52 14.85
CA PRO A 2 -29.40 -4.65 14.06
C PRO A 2 -28.19 -4.34 14.96
N MET A 3 -27.09 -5.03 14.69
CA MET A 3 -25.82 -4.87 15.41
C MET A 3 -25.26 -3.45 15.19
N SER A 4 -24.53 -2.88 16.16
CA SER A 4 -23.93 -1.53 16.05
C SER A 4 -22.79 -1.53 15.04
N GLU A 5 -22.50 -0.37 14.44
CA GLU A 5 -21.37 -0.19 13.50
C GLU A 5 -20.05 -0.70 14.09
N SER A 6 -19.77 -0.38 15.36
CA SER A 6 -18.58 -0.85 16.08
C SER A 6 -18.47 -2.39 16.19
N ALA A 7 -19.60 -3.10 16.24
CA ALA A 7 -19.61 -4.55 16.30
C ALA A 7 -19.52 -5.16 14.89
N TYR A 8 -20.02 -4.47 13.86
CA TYR A 8 -19.74 -4.85 12.47
C TYR A 8 -18.25 -4.67 12.12
N ASP A 9 -17.61 -3.57 12.50
CA ASP A 9 -16.18 -3.35 12.26
C ASP A 9 -15.31 -4.37 13.01
N ALA A 10 -15.71 -4.77 14.22
CA ALA A 10 -15.00 -5.80 14.98
C ALA A 10 -15.11 -7.20 14.35
N ILE A 11 -16.20 -7.51 13.65
CA ILE A 11 -16.46 -8.85 13.08
C ILE A 11 -16.02 -8.94 11.62
N PHE A 12 -16.33 -7.93 10.82
CA PHE A 12 -16.11 -7.92 9.38
C PHE A 12 -14.96 -7.00 8.96
N GLY A 13 -14.59 -6.03 9.79
CA GLY A 13 -13.50 -5.09 9.52
C GLY A 13 -13.59 -4.49 8.13
N SER A 14 -12.48 -4.58 7.40
CA SER A 14 -12.36 -4.06 6.04
C SER A 14 -13.24 -4.74 4.99
N ALA A 15 -13.92 -5.85 5.32
CA ALA A 15 -14.84 -6.53 4.42
C ALA A 15 -16.21 -5.81 4.30
N TRP A 16 -16.57 -4.98 5.28
CA TRP A 16 -17.83 -4.23 5.31
C TRP A 16 -17.63 -2.74 5.03
N HIS A 17 -16.58 -2.12 5.58
CA HIS A 17 -16.20 -0.73 5.28
C HIS A 17 -14.69 -0.61 5.13
N VAL A 18 -14.23 0.08 4.08
CA VAL A 18 -12.82 0.43 3.93
C VAL A 18 -12.54 1.68 4.75
N ASP A 19 -11.58 1.61 5.67
CA ASP A 19 -11.16 2.77 6.45
C ASP A 19 -10.64 3.88 5.53
N GLY A 20 -10.96 5.14 5.85
CA GLY A 20 -10.50 6.29 5.05
C GLY A 20 -8.96 6.36 4.95
N LYS A 21 -8.25 5.87 5.96
CA LYS A 21 -6.78 5.76 5.95
C LYS A 21 -6.30 4.77 4.86
N ASP A 22 -6.98 3.66 4.71
CA ASP A 22 -6.67 2.61 3.74
C ASP A 22 -6.91 3.07 2.30
N ILE A 23 -7.88 3.97 2.10
CA ILE A 23 -8.11 4.66 0.82
C ILE A 23 -6.97 5.65 0.55
N LYS A 24 -6.63 6.49 1.53
CA LYS A 24 -5.54 7.48 1.41
C LYS A 24 -4.21 6.81 1.04
N ASP A 25 -3.87 5.70 1.69
CA ASP A 25 -2.61 4.99 1.44
C ASP A 25 -2.58 4.38 0.03
N ARG A 26 -3.72 3.95 -0.51
CA ARG A 26 -3.84 3.44 -1.89
C ARG A 26 -3.82 4.53 -2.97
N MET A 27 -4.21 5.75 -2.62
CA MET A 27 -4.20 6.90 -3.54
C MET A 27 -2.87 7.67 -3.58
N THR A 28 -1.91 7.29 -2.74
CA THR A 28 -0.62 7.98 -2.62
C THR A 28 0.54 7.06 -2.97
N TYR A 29 1.71 7.65 -3.21
CA TYR A 29 2.97 6.93 -3.35
C TYR A 29 3.88 7.28 -2.18
N SER A 30 4.71 6.31 -1.79
CA SER A 30 5.80 6.54 -0.83
C SER A 30 7.06 7.04 -1.54
N THR A 31 8.00 7.67 -0.82
CA THR A 31 9.23 8.20 -1.40
C THR A 31 10.45 7.85 -0.56
N SER A 32 11.59 7.60 -1.20
CA SER A 32 12.90 7.46 -0.54
C SER A 32 14.03 7.73 -1.54
N ALA A 33 15.25 7.98 -1.04
CA ALA A 33 16.42 8.24 -1.89
C ALA A 33 17.18 6.95 -2.25
N ALA A 34 16.45 5.91 -2.67
CA ALA A 34 16.98 4.65 -3.18
C ALA A 34 15.87 3.81 -3.83
N SER A 35 16.27 2.74 -4.51
CA SER A 35 15.33 1.68 -4.91
C SER A 35 14.65 1.06 -3.68
N PRO A 36 13.34 0.78 -3.73
CA PRO A 36 12.63 0.18 -2.60
C PRO A 36 12.96 -1.31 -2.40
N SER A 37 13.50 -1.98 -3.42
CA SER A 37 13.79 -3.41 -3.38
C SER A 37 14.86 -3.75 -2.35
N GLY A 38 14.56 -4.67 -1.43
CA GLY A 38 15.43 -5.06 -0.31
C GLY A 38 15.51 -4.04 0.83
N VAL A 39 14.66 -3.00 0.80
CA VAL A 39 14.66 -1.91 1.80
C VAL A 39 13.27 -1.68 2.38
N ILE A 40 12.24 -1.70 1.54
CA ILE A 40 10.86 -1.34 1.92
C ILE A 40 9.93 -2.52 1.67
N THR A 41 9.32 -3.05 2.74
CA THR A 41 8.22 -4.01 2.62
C THR A 41 6.92 -3.29 2.22
N PRO A 42 6.25 -3.67 1.13
CA PRO A 42 4.94 -3.13 0.76
C PRO A 42 3.86 -3.47 1.80
N THR A 43 2.97 -2.52 2.08
CA THR A 43 1.81 -2.74 2.97
C THR A 43 0.61 -3.34 2.24
N PHE A 44 0.61 -3.27 0.91
CA PHE A 44 -0.39 -3.86 0.01
C PHE A 44 0.20 -3.98 -1.40
N ILE A 45 -0.30 -4.94 -2.18
CA ILE A 45 0.08 -5.13 -3.59
C ILE A 45 -0.46 -3.97 -4.43
N GLY A 46 0.36 -3.45 -5.35
CA GLY A 46 0.02 -2.28 -6.18
C GLY A 46 0.37 -0.94 -5.53
N LYS A 47 1.00 -0.94 -4.35
CA LYS A 47 1.58 0.26 -3.75
C LYS A 47 2.65 0.86 -4.66
N TRP A 48 2.62 2.18 -4.82
CA TRP A 48 3.59 2.95 -5.59
C TRP A 48 4.71 3.49 -4.69
N HIS A 49 5.93 3.51 -5.24
CA HIS A 49 7.09 4.13 -4.63
C HIS A 49 7.86 4.97 -5.65
N PHE A 50 8.31 6.15 -5.25
CA PHE A 50 9.18 7.01 -6.06
C PHE A 50 10.57 7.08 -5.44
N ASP A 51 11.56 6.56 -6.18
CA ASP A 51 12.97 6.73 -5.87
C ASP A 51 13.41 8.12 -6.33
N THR A 52 13.69 9.00 -5.36
CA THR A 52 14.06 10.40 -5.62
C THR A 52 15.50 10.54 -6.11
N ALA A 53 16.37 9.56 -5.88
CA ALA A 53 17.75 9.57 -6.34
C ALA A 53 17.87 9.03 -7.77
N GLY A 54 17.19 7.92 -8.06
CA GLY A 54 17.13 7.32 -9.39
C GLY A 54 16.10 7.95 -10.34
N ALA A 55 15.25 8.84 -9.82
CA ALA A 55 14.12 9.45 -10.54
C ALA A 55 13.22 8.39 -11.21
N ALA A 56 12.91 7.32 -10.49
CA ALA A 56 12.19 6.16 -11.01
C ALA A 56 10.98 5.79 -10.15
N PHE A 57 9.88 5.41 -10.81
CA PHE A 57 8.73 4.84 -10.13
C PHE A 57 8.82 3.31 -10.07
N TYR A 58 8.33 2.75 -8.98
CA TYR A 58 8.20 1.33 -8.74
C TYR A 58 6.79 1.01 -8.28
N ILE A 59 6.31 -0.17 -8.65
CA ILE A 59 5.04 -0.74 -8.19
C ILE A 59 5.30 -2.08 -7.51
N SER A 60 4.67 -2.30 -6.36
CA SER A 60 4.79 -3.57 -5.63
C SER A 60 3.99 -4.68 -6.32
N THR A 61 4.61 -5.84 -6.47
CA THR A 61 4.01 -7.05 -7.09
C THR A 61 3.64 -8.12 -6.07
N GLY A 62 3.96 -7.90 -4.80
CA GLY A 62 3.83 -8.83 -3.69
C GLY A 62 4.01 -8.10 -2.37
N LEU A 63 4.22 -8.86 -1.29
CA LEU A 63 4.29 -8.33 0.09
C LEU A 63 5.65 -8.57 0.76
N THR A 64 6.65 -9.05 0.02
CA THR A 64 8.04 -9.07 0.49
C THR A 64 8.77 -7.80 0.08
N ASP A 65 9.87 -7.48 0.75
CA ASP A 65 10.73 -6.34 0.42
C ASP A 65 11.42 -6.46 -0.95
N THR A 66 11.44 -7.66 -1.54
CA THR A 66 11.94 -7.89 -2.90
C THR A 66 10.87 -7.77 -3.99
N ASP A 67 9.60 -7.65 -3.64
CA ASP A 67 8.49 -7.65 -4.60
C ASP A 67 8.21 -6.25 -5.18
N TRP A 68 9.20 -5.67 -5.86
CA TRP A 68 9.09 -4.39 -6.54
C TRP A 68 9.47 -4.49 -8.00
N LYS A 69 8.68 -3.85 -8.87
CA LYS A 69 8.97 -3.72 -10.28
C LYS A 69 9.08 -2.26 -10.67
N GLN A 70 10.17 -1.88 -11.34
CA GLN A 70 10.30 -0.55 -11.91
C GLN A 70 9.28 -0.34 -13.03
N VAL A 71 8.62 0.82 -13.03
CA VAL A 71 7.68 1.23 -14.06
C VAL A 71 8.47 1.88 -15.19
N THR A 72 8.35 1.31 -16.39
CA THR A 72 8.98 1.80 -17.61
C THR A 72 7.89 2.28 -18.57
N ALA A 73 8.22 3.27 -19.42
CA ALA A 73 7.36 3.72 -20.51
C ALA A 73 7.31 2.68 -21.65
#